data_AF-A0A352NBP6-F1
#
_entry.id   AF-A0A352NBP6-F1
#
_cell.length_a   1.000
_cell.length_b   1.000
_cell.length_c   1.000
_cell.angle_alpha   90.00
_cell.angle_beta   90.00
_cell.angle_gamma   90.00
#
_symmetry.space_group_name_H-M   'P 1'
#
loop_
_entity.id
_entity.type
_entity.pdbx_description
1 polymer ?
#
loop_
_entity_poly.entity_id
_entity_poly.type
_entity_poly.pdbx_seq_one_letter_code
_entity_poly.pdbx_strand_id
1 'polypeptide(L)' 'EGTCDVCGGHDLYQRADDNPETVKNRLEVNIKESAPILEHYTELGLVKTIDGGQAMEKVTEDIQEVLG' A
#
# COMPACT_ATOMS: atom_id res chain seq x y z
N GLU A 1 12.42 -0.43 -20.95
CA GLU A 1 12.09 -1.45 -19.93
C GLU A 1 13.34 -1.79 -19.15
N GLY A 2 13.24 -2.02 -17.84
CA GLY A 2 14.40 -2.31 -16.99
C GLY A 2 15.30 -1.09 -16.70
N THR A 3 14.77 0.13 -16.80
CA THR A 3 15.52 1.36 -16.47
C THR A 3 14.70 2.18 -15.49
N CYS A 4 15.30 2.66 -14.41
CA CYS A 4 14.64 3.54 -13.47
C CYS A 4 14.43 4.93 -14.09
N ASP A 5 13.19 5.40 -14.10
CA ASP A 5 12.82 6.70 -14.69
C ASP A 5 13.40 7.90 -13.92
N VAL A 6 13.87 7.70 -12.69
CA VAL A 6 14.43 8.76 -11.83
C VAL A 6 15.95 8.87 -11.95
N CYS A 7 16.67 7.73 -11.85
CA CYS A 7 18.13 7.72 -11.78
C CYS A 7 18.82 7.09 -13.00
N GLY A 8 18.08 6.50 -13.92
CA GLY A 8 18.63 5.80 -15.09
C GLY A 8 19.31 4.47 -14.80
N GLY A 9 19.25 3.97 -13.55
CA GLY A 9 19.82 2.66 -13.19
C GLY A 9 19.10 1.51 -13.90
N HIS A 10 19.85 0.45 -14.25
CA HIS A 10 19.34 -0.68 -15.03
C HIS A 10 19.16 -1.97 -14.22
N ASP A 11 19.68 -2.00 -12.99
CA ASP A 11 19.61 -3.17 -12.10
C ASP A 11 18.31 -3.17 -11.29
N LEU A 12 17.16 -3.04 -11.97
CA LEU A 12 15.87 -3.30 -11.32
C LEU A 12 15.79 -4.78 -10.94
N TYR A 13 15.38 -5.06 -9.71
CA TYR A 13 15.29 -6.42 -9.18
C TYR A 13 14.01 -6.62 -8.40
N GLN A 14 13.49 -7.86 -8.41
CA GLN A 14 12.43 -8.27 -7.52
C GLN A 14 13.01 -8.46 -6.11
N ARG A 15 12.37 -7.90 -5.09
CA ARG A 15 12.83 -8.08 -3.72
C ARG A 15 12.75 -9.55 -3.33
N ALA A 16 13.67 -9.99 -2.46
CA ALA A 16 13.73 -11.37 -2.01
C ALA A 16 12.43 -11.86 -1.32
N ASP A 17 11.67 -10.95 -0.71
CA ASP A 17 10.43 -11.23 0.02
C ASP A 17 9.15 -11.15 -0.84
N ASP A 18 9.27 -10.84 -2.14
CA ASP A 18 8.14 -10.81 -3.08
C ASP A 18 7.93 -12.17 -3.76
N ASN A 19 8.15 -13.27 -3.03
CA ASN A 19 7.82 -14.63 -3.45
C ASN A 19 6.47 -15.07 -2.85
N PRO A 20 5.71 -16.00 -3.48
CA PRO A 20 4.35 -16.33 -3.06
C PRO A 20 4.18 -16.74 -1.60
N GLU A 21 5.13 -17.52 -1.07
CA GLU A 21 5.12 -17.98 0.33
C GLU A 21 5.27 -16.79 1.29
N THR A 22 6.26 -15.93 1.02
CA THR A 22 6.55 -14.77 1.87
C THR A 22 5.44 -13.72 1.76
N VAL A 23 4.90 -13.48 0.57
CA VAL A 23 3.76 -12.57 0.35
C VAL A 23 2.55 -13.02 1.15
N LYS A 24 2.21 -14.32 1.11
CA LYS A 24 1.09 -14.87 1.88
C LYS A 24 1.25 -14.61 3.39
N ASN A 25 2.42 -14.96 3.93
CA ASN A 25 2.70 -14.73 5.36
C ASN A 25 2.68 -13.24 5.72
N ARG A 26 3.23 -12.36 4.86
CA ARG A 26 3.19 -10.90 5.06
C ARG A 26 1.76 -10.38 5.12
N LEU A 27 0.85 -10.86 4.26
CA LEU A 27 -0.56 -10.47 4.27
C LEU A 27 -1.26 -10.94 5.56
N GLU A 28 -1.06 -12.21 5.95
CA GLU A 28 -1.66 -12.76 7.18
C GLU A 28 -1.23 -11.99 8.43
N VAL A 29 0.08 -11.73 8.57
CA VAL A 29 0.64 -10.97 9.69
C VAL A 29 0.15 -9.51 9.66
N ASN A 30 0.21 -8.86 8.50
CA ASN A 30 -0.20 -7.46 8.37
C ASN A 30 -1.67 -7.24 8.75
N ILE A 31 -2.58 -8.11 8.30
CA ILE A 31 -4.01 -8.04 8.65
C ILE A 31 -4.19 -8.17 10.17
N LYS A 32 -3.53 -9.17 10.79
CA LYS A 32 -3.62 -9.44 12.23
C LYS A 32 -3.08 -8.27 13.06
N GLU A 33 -1.93 -7.73 12.69
CA GLU A 33 -1.24 -6.70 13.46
C GLU A 33 -1.78 -5.29 13.21
N SER A 34 -2.32 -5.02 12.01
CA SER A 34 -2.89 -3.71 11.67
C SER A 34 -4.33 -3.54 12.17
N ALA A 35 -5.08 -4.62 12.39
CA ALA A 35 -6.44 -4.57 12.92
C ALA A 35 -6.59 -3.70 14.19
N PRO A 36 -5.80 -3.88 15.27
CA PRO A 36 -5.92 -3.04 16.47
C PRO A 36 -5.51 -1.57 16.22
N ILE A 37 -4.60 -1.32 15.28
CA ILE A 37 -4.20 0.05 14.90
C ILE A 37 -5.35 0.73 14.17
N LEU A 38 -5.99 0.03 13.23
CA LEU A 38 -7.15 0.51 12.49
C LEU A 38 -8.32 0.81 13.43
N GLU A 39 -8.61 -0.08 14.37
CA GLU A 39 -9.63 0.11 15.41
C GLU A 39 -9.36 1.39 16.21
N HIS A 40 -8.14 1.55 16.73
CA HIS A 40 -7.74 2.73 17.50
C HIS A 40 -7.98 4.06 16.77
N TYR A 41 -7.55 4.19 15.51
CA TYR A 41 -7.76 5.43 14.76
C TYR A 41 -9.21 5.61 14.28
N THR A 42 -9.96 4.51 14.14
CA THR A 42 -11.40 4.57 13.82
C THR A 42 -12.17 5.17 14.99
N GLU A 43 -11.87 4.74 16.22
CA GLU A 43 -12.48 5.30 17.44
C GLU A 43 -12.19 6.80 17.62
N LEU A 44 -11.00 7.25 17.19
CA LEU A 44 -10.65 8.67 17.19
C LEU A 44 -11.32 9.48 16.06
N GLY A 45 -12.05 8.83 15.14
CA GLY A 45 -12.69 9.48 13.99
C GLY A 45 -11.69 9.97 12.92
N LEU A 46 -10.45 9.46 12.95
CA LEU A 46 -9.36 9.89 12.07
C LEU A 46 -9.26 9.05 10.80
N VAL A 47 -9.86 7.86 10.77
CA VAL A 47 -9.80 6.96 9.61
C VAL A 47 -10.67 7.46 8.47
N LYS A 48 -10.10 7.40 7.26
CA LYS A 48 -10.77 7.68 5.99
C LYS A 48 -10.46 6.52 5.05
N THR A 49 -11.50 5.86 4.55
CA THR A 49 -11.37 4.65 3.71
C THR A 49 -11.38 5.02 2.24
N ILE A 50 -10.44 4.46 1.47
CA ILE A 50 -10.30 4.66 0.02
C ILE A 50 -10.27 3.28 -0.65
N ASP A 51 -10.89 3.13 -1.82
CA ASP A 51 -10.85 1.90 -2.61
C ASP A 51 -9.55 1.79 -3.41
N GLY A 52 -8.62 0.95 -2.96
CA GLY A 52 -7.35 0.71 -3.66
C GLY A 52 -7.46 -0.15 -4.93
N GLY A 53 -8.63 -0.72 -5.24
CA GLY A 53 -8.86 -1.55 -6.43
C GLY A 53 -9.11 -0.78 -7.72
N GLN A 54 -8.99 0.55 -7.68
CA GLN A 54 -9.26 1.46 -8.80
C GLN A 54 -7.98 1.84 -9.57
N ALA A 55 -8.14 2.62 -10.65
CA ALA A 55 -6.99 3.20 -11.38
C ALA A 55 -6.19 4.14 -10.47
N MET A 56 -4.87 4.21 -10.67
CA MET A 56 -3.96 5.00 -9.84
C MET A 56 -4.36 6.48 -9.74
N GLU A 57 -4.81 7.06 -10.85
CA GLU A 57 -5.28 8.44 -10.92
C GLU A 57 -6.53 8.65 -10.05
N LYS A 58 -7.45 7.67 -10.03
CA LYS A 58 -8.67 7.75 -9.22
C LYS A 58 -8.37 7.61 -7.73
N VAL A 59 -7.50 6.67 -7.35
CA VAL A 59 -7.03 6.54 -5.96
C VAL A 59 -6.38 7.84 -5.49
N THR A 60 -5.59 8.49 -6.36
CA THR A 60 -4.95 9.77 -6.05
C THR A 60 -5.97 10.88 -5.83
N GLU A 61 -6.98 10.98 -6.69
CA GLU A 61 -8.08 11.95 -6.56
C GLU A 61 -8.84 11.75 -5.24
N ASP A 62 -9.22 10.52 -4.91
CA ASP A 62 -9.99 10.22 -3.69
C ASP A 62 -9.17 10.55 -2.42
N ILE A 63 -7.85 10.32 -2.44
CA ILE A 63 -6.95 10.75 -1.36
C ILE A 63 -6.92 12.27 -1.23
N GLN A 64 -6.83 13.01 -2.34
CA GLN A 64 -6.81 14.48 -2.33
C GLN A 64 -8.12 15.05 -1.79
N GLU A 65 -9.27 14.50 -2.20
CA GLU A 65 -10.59 14.91 -1.71
C GLU A 65 -10.71 14.76 -0.19
N VAL A 66 -10.14 13.69 0.36
CA VAL A 66 -10.12 13.45 1.81
C VAL A 66 -9.22 14.43 2.57
N LEU A 67 -8.11 14.87 1.96
CA LEU A 67 -7.13 15.75 2.61
C LEU A 67 -7.51 17.25 2.53
N GLY A 68 -8.27 17.66 1.51
CA GLY A 68 -8.67 19.06 1.30
C GLY A 68 -7.68 19.86 0.46
#